data_AF-A0A3L6TB93-F1
#
_entry.id   AF-A0A3L6TB93-F1
#
_cell.length_a   1.000
_cell.length_b   1.000
_cell.length_c   1.000
_cell.angle_alpha   90.00
_cell.angle_beta   90.00
_cell.angle_gamma   90.00
#
_symmetry.space_group_name_H-M   'P 1'
#
loop_
_entity.id
_entity.type
_entity.pdbx_description
1 polymer ?
#
loop_
_entity_poly.entity_id
_entity_poly.type
_entity_poly.pdbx_seq_one_letter_code
_entity_poly.pdbx_strand_id
1 'polypeptide(L)'
;MRSRCGDVDIPYPFGIGDQQCAINPFFHINCTSINGAERPLKGPFELTKIYVPDAKAWMKMGISWQCGLEARQSVWFQNFTHTPFRFSNVDNKIVVVGCNTLAYMKSEPHIVGCYATCSVDSIPKNGSCTATAGCCEAGVPEDLGYCEAYFNKNYNTSKGCGYIVVIEEKAFSYSTTYADQTKTEFWDAYKGQVPFVMDWVITRDDACNVSTTTNHSPYACLSNDSHCVSSTNGRGIRCK
;
A
#
# COMPACT_ATOMS: atom_id res chain seq x y z
N MET A 1 19.60 9.91 -18.55
CA MET A 1 18.43 9.68 -17.68
C MET A 1 18.12 8.20 -17.68
N ARG A 2 17.99 7.58 -16.52
CA ARG A 2 17.66 6.15 -16.42
C ARG A 2 16.15 6.02 -16.25
N SER A 3 15.48 5.39 -17.21
CA SER A 3 14.02 5.25 -17.27
C SER A 3 13.51 3.88 -16.81
N ARG A 4 14.40 2.98 -16.38
CA ARG A 4 14.07 1.62 -15.95
C ARG A 4 14.99 1.18 -14.81
N CYS A 5 14.44 0.49 -13.83
CA CYS A 5 15.18 -0.13 -12.73
C CYS A 5 14.79 -1.61 -12.64
N GLY A 6 15.72 -2.52 -12.96
CA GLY A 6 15.38 -3.93 -13.17
C GLY A 6 14.31 -4.08 -14.25
N ASP A 7 13.17 -4.66 -13.89
CA ASP A 7 12.04 -4.90 -14.79
C ASP A 7 10.94 -3.85 -14.73
N VAL A 8 11.14 -2.77 -13.98
CA VAL A 8 10.12 -1.73 -13.76
C VAL A 8 10.47 -0.48 -14.54
N ASP A 9 9.57 -0.07 -15.43
CA ASP A 9 9.65 1.22 -16.11
C ASP A 9 9.33 2.34 -15.12
N ILE A 10 10.18 3.37 -15.11
CA ILE A 10 10.07 4.58 -14.27
C ILE A 10 9.79 5.78 -15.20
N PRO A 11 8.52 5.98 -15.59
CA PRO A 11 8.14 7.12 -16.43
C PRO A 11 8.08 8.41 -15.61
N TYR A 12 8.26 9.54 -16.29
CA TYR A 12 7.90 10.85 -15.73
C TYR A 12 6.44 10.83 -15.23
N PRO A 13 6.10 11.41 -14.06
CA PRO A 13 6.88 12.36 -13.25
C PRO A 13 7.94 11.75 -12.32
N PHE A 14 8.08 10.43 -12.30
CA PHE A 14 9.11 9.74 -11.53
C PHE A 14 10.48 9.81 -12.22
N GLY A 15 11.53 9.63 -11.43
CA GLY A 15 12.90 9.64 -11.94
C GLY A 15 13.88 8.87 -11.06
N ILE A 16 14.93 8.34 -11.70
CA ILE A 16 16.08 7.69 -11.06
C ILE A 16 17.31 8.59 -11.26
N GLY A 17 18.17 8.70 -10.23
CA GLY A 17 19.43 9.44 -10.31
C GLY A 17 19.35 10.83 -9.70
N ASP A 18 19.83 11.86 -10.39
CA ASP A 18 19.87 13.22 -9.86
C ASP A 18 18.47 13.78 -9.58
N GLN A 19 18.37 14.72 -8.62
CA GLN A 19 17.10 15.33 -8.19
C GLN A 19 16.33 16.02 -9.33
N GLN A 20 16.99 16.32 -10.45
CA GLN A 20 16.39 16.95 -11.64
C GLN A 20 15.71 15.95 -12.59
N CYS A 21 15.86 14.64 -12.36
CA CYS A 21 15.25 13.60 -13.20
C CYS A 21 13.77 13.32 -12.85
N ALA A 22 13.27 13.83 -11.73
CA ALA A 22 11.87 13.72 -11.32
C ALA A 22 11.23 15.11 -11.27
N ILE A 23 9.89 15.17 -11.27
CA ILE A 23 9.18 16.47 -11.18
C ILE A 23 9.50 17.21 -9.88
N ASN A 24 9.77 16.48 -8.80
CA ASN A 24 10.22 16.97 -7.51
C ASN A 24 10.80 15.80 -6.67
N PRO A 25 11.43 16.07 -5.51
CA PRO A 25 12.05 15.01 -4.69
C PRO A 25 11.10 13.91 -4.19
N PHE A 26 9.79 14.16 -4.07
CA PHE A 26 8.83 13.11 -3.69
C PHE A 26 8.67 12.05 -4.77
N PHE A 27 8.93 12.36 -6.03
CA PHE A 27 8.83 11.40 -7.15
C PHE A 27 10.16 10.70 -7.46
N HIS A 28 11.19 10.93 -6.65
CA HIS A 28 12.46 10.22 -6.78
C HIS A 28 12.33 8.76 -6.36
N ILE A 29 12.92 7.88 -7.17
CA ILE A 29 12.99 6.44 -6.97
C ILE A 29 14.46 6.04 -6.82
N ASN A 30 14.76 5.30 -5.74
CA ASN A 30 16.08 4.75 -5.51
C ASN A 30 16.21 3.39 -6.18
N CYS A 31 17.16 3.21 -7.09
CA CYS A 31 17.38 1.93 -7.74
C CYS A 31 18.54 1.20 -7.06
N THR A 32 18.23 0.17 -6.27
CA THR A 32 19.19 -0.52 -5.41
C THR A 32 19.44 -1.94 -5.90
N SER A 33 20.70 -2.39 -5.91
CA SER A 33 21.03 -3.80 -6.18
C SER A 33 20.86 -4.63 -4.92
N ILE A 34 19.91 -5.58 -4.93
CA ILE A 34 19.61 -6.51 -3.84
C ILE A 34 19.75 -7.94 -4.38
N ASN A 35 20.70 -8.70 -3.83
CA ASN A 35 21.01 -10.07 -4.26
C ASN A 35 21.32 -10.18 -5.77
N GLY A 36 22.01 -9.18 -6.32
CA GLY A 36 22.38 -9.14 -7.74
C GLY A 36 21.26 -8.71 -8.70
N ALA A 37 20.06 -8.41 -8.20
CA ALA A 37 18.96 -7.87 -8.99
C ALA A 37 18.68 -6.41 -8.59
N GLU A 38 18.50 -5.54 -9.58
CA GLU A 38 18.12 -4.15 -9.34
C GLU A 38 16.65 -4.03 -8.99
N ARG A 39 16.35 -3.29 -7.91
CA ARG A 39 15.00 -3.09 -7.40
C ARG A 39 14.73 -1.61 -7.16
N PRO A 40 13.64 -1.05 -7.71
CA PRO A 40 13.24 0.31 -7.41
C PRO A 40 12.58 0.38 -6.03
N LEU A 41 13.07 1.27 -5.19
CA LEU A 41 12.60 1.50 -3.84
C LEU A 41 12.09 2.94 -3.69
N LYS A 42 10.94 3.05 -3.04
CA LYS A 42 10.40 4.31 -2.55
C LYS A 42 10.38 4.24 -1.03
N GLY A 43 11.39 4.79 -0.36
CA GLY A 43 11.55 4.58 1.08
C GLY A 43 11.65 3.07 1.40
N PRO A 44 10.82 2.52 2.32
CA PRO A 44 10.84 1.09 2.64
C PRO A 44 10.03 0.22 1.67
N PHE A 45 9.42 0.81 0.65
CA PHE A 45 8.53 0.09 -0.28
C PHE A 45 9.26 -0.30 -1.56
N GLU A 46 9.14 -1.56 -1.96
CA GLU A 46 9.56 -2.01 -3.28
C GLU A 46 8.48 -1.64 -4.30
N LEU A 47 8.82 -0.84 -5.29
CA LEU A 47 7.94 -0.47 -6.39
C LEU A 47 7.93 -1.61 -7.43
N THR A 48 6.76 -2.00 -7.90
CA THR A 48 6.62 -3.09 -8.90
C THR A 48 6.04 -2.62 -10.22
N LYS A 49 5.27 -1.52 -10.23
CA LYS A 49 4.66 -0.95 -11.44
C LYS A 49 4.24 0.50 -11.21
N ILE A 50 4.38 1.33 -12.24
CA ILE A 50 3.74 2.66 -12.32
C ILE A 50 2.79 2.67 -13.51
N TYR A 51 1.60 3.22 -13.31
CA TYR A 51 0.66 3.48 -14.40
C TYR A 51 0.24 4.95 -14.37
N VAL A 52 0.83 5.74 -15.26
CA VAL A 52 0.65 7.19 -15.33
C VAL A 52 -0.79 7.61 -15.62
N PRO A 53 -1.52 6.99 -16.58
CA PRO A 53 -2.87 7.45 -16.92
C PRO A 53 -3.85 7.44 -15.74
N ASP A 54 -3.71 6.48 -14.81
CA ASP A 54 -4.54 6.42 -13.60
C ASP A 54 -3.87 7.04 -12.37
N ALA A 55 -2.65 7.54 -12.52
CA ALA A 55 -1.80 8.02 -11.43
C ALA A 55 -1.66 7.01 -10.28
N LYS A 56 -1.38 5.75 -10.65
CA LYS A 56 -1.22 4.63 -9.71
C LYS A 56 0.20 4.09 -9.69
N ALA A 57 0.60 3.59 -8.52
CA ALA A 57 1.86 2.89 -8.30
C ALA A 57 1.61 1.65 -7.45
N TRP A 58 2.02 0.48 -7.94
CA TRP A 58 1.97 -0.78 -7.19
C TRP A 58 3.27 -0.96 -6.44
N MET A 59 3.16 -1.30 -5.17
CA MET A 59 4.28 -1.41 -4.25
C MET A 59 4.11 -2.63 -3.34
N LYS A 60 5.16 -2.99 -2.60
CA LYS A 60 5.11 -4.01 -1.54
C LYS A 60 5.39 -3.38 -0.18
N MET A 61 4.60 -3.75 0.82
CA MET A 61 4.78 -3.37 2.22
C MET A 61 4.89 -4.59 3.12
N GLY A 62 5.55 -4.44 4.25
CA GLY A 62 5.64 -5.52 5.22
C GLY A 62 4.31 -5.82 5.92
N ILE A 63 4.17 -7.05 6.41
CA ILE A 63 2.98 -7.52 7.10
C ILE A 63 3.07 -7.13 8.58
N SER A 64 1.99 -6.55 9.14
CA SER A 64 1.88 -6.37 10.59
C SER A 64 1.30 -7.62 11.22
N TRP A 65 1.86 -8.05 12.35
CA TRP A 65 1.48 -9.28 13.02
C TRP A 65 1.59 -9.20 14.54
N GLN A 66 0.82 -10.05 15.21
CA GLN A 66 0.92 -10.34 16.62
C GLN A 66 0.80 -11.86 16.82
N CYS A 67 1.77 -12.46 17.51
CA CYS A 67 1.85 -13.91 17.69
C CYS A 67 1.97 -14.30 19.16
N GLY A 68 1.35 -15.43 19.49
CA GLY A 68 1.49 -16.12 20.77
C GLY A 68 0.84 -15.39 21.95
N LEU A 69 0.82 -16.07 23.09
CA LEU A 69 0.14 -15.58 24.31
C LEU A 69 0.81 -14.36 24.94
N GLU A 70 2.12 -14.19 24.74
CA GLU A 70 2.86 -13.00 25.19
C GLU A 70 2.59 -11.78 24.29
N ALA A 71 1.77 -11.93 23.24
CA ALA A 71 1.42 -10.88 22.29
C ALA A 71 2.64 -10.19 21.67
N ARG A 72 3.68 -10.97 21.33
CA ARG A 72 4.83 -10.47 20.57
C ARG A 72 4.32 -9.93 19.25
N GLN A 73 4.72 -8.73 18.89
CA GLN A 73 4.19 -8.07 17.69
C GLN A 73 5.26 -7.33 16.90
N SER A 74 5.01 -7.19 15.62
CA SER A 74 5.67 -6.24 14.73
C SER A 74 4.59 -5.51 13.96
N VAL A 75 4.53 -4.18 14.14
CA VAL A 75 3.51 -3.34 13.52
C VAL A 75 4.17 -2.36 12.57
N TRP A 76 3.53 -2.13 11.44
CA TRP A 76 3.89 -1.08 10.52
C TRP A 76 3.13 0.20 10.85
N PHE A 77 3.85 1.32 10.80
CA PHE A 77 3.29 2.66 10.78
C PHE A 77 3.86 3.38 9.57
N GLN A 78 3.05 4.16 8.85
CA GLN A 78 3.50 5.03 7.77
C GLN A 78 2.71 6.34 7.72
N ASN A 79 3.41 7.43 7.39
CA ASN A 79 2.84 8.76 7.30
C ASN A 79 3.19 9.43 5.97
N PHE A 80 2.17 9.52 5.11
CA PHE A 80 2.19 10.17 3.81
C PHE A 80 1.36 11.45 3.78
N THR A 81 0.80 11.91 4.89
CA THR A 81 -0.12 13.06 4.96
C THR A 81 0.42 14.30 4.24
N HIS A 82 1.71 14.59 4.37
CA HIS A 82 2.39 15.73 3.73
C HIS A 82 3.15 15.36 2.46
N THR A 83 2.80 14.24 1.84
CA THR A 83 3.38 13.77 0.58
C THR A 83 2.31 13.67 -0.50
N PRO A 84 2.69 13.58 -1.79
CA PRO A 84 1.74 13.45 -2.89
C PRO A 84 1.11 12.07 -3.03
N PHE A 85 1.29 11.15 -2.07
CA PHE A 85 0.86 9.76 -2.16
C PHE A 85 -0.28 9.44 -1.18
N ARG A 86 -1.26 8.65 -1.61
CA ARG A 86 -2.35 8.09 -0.77
C ARG A 86 -2.58 6.63 -1.09
N PHE A 87 -2.99 5.83 -0.11
CA PHE A 87 -3.46 4.47 -0.43
C PHE A 87 -4.72 4.57 -1.30
N SER A 88 -4.77 3.79 -2.38
CA SER A 88 -5.98 3.71 -3.19
C SER A 88 -7.11 3.08 -2.37
N ASN A 89 -8.24 3.78 -2.28
CA ASN A 89 -9.44 3.31 -1.59
C ASN A 89 -10.26 2.32 -2.42
N VAL A 90 -9.96 2.19 -3.72
CA VAL A 90 -10.72 1.36 -4.67
C VAL A 90 -9.95 0.13 -5.15
N ASP A 91 -8.62 0.10 -5.00
CA ASP A 91 -7.81 -1.06 -5.37
C ASP A 91 -7.29 -1.83 -4.16
N ASN A 92 -7.44 -1.30 -2.95
CA ASN A 92 -6.97 -1.94 -1.73
C ASN A 92 -8.11 -2.23 -0.76
N LYS A 93 -7.86 -3.22 0.09
CA LYS A 93 -8.66 -3.50 1.28
C LYS A 93 -7.76 -3.74 2.48
N ILE A 94 -8.31 -3.49 3.66
CA ILE A 94 -7.71 -3.91 4.92
C ILE A 94 -8.17 -5.33 5.19
N VAL A 95 -7.24 -6.23 5.45
CA VAL A 95 -7.54 -7.62 5.79
C VAL A 95 -6.93 -7.97 7.14
N VAL A 96 -7.76 -8.54 8.01
CA VAL A 96 -7.35 -9.17 9.26
C VAL A 96 -7.44 -10.68 9.09
N VAL A 97 -6.36 -11.39 9.38
CA VAL A 97 -6.28 -12.86 9.26
C VAL A 97 -5.83 -13.43 10.59
N GLY A 98 -6.50 -14.49 11.03
CA GLY A 98 -6.20 -15.18 12.28
C GLY A 98 -7.47 -15.51 13.06
N CYS A 99 -7.31 -16.28 14.13
CA CYS A 99 -8.41 -16.72 14.97
C CYS A 99 -8.39 -15.94 16.30
N ASN A 100 -9.51 -15.35 16.69
CA ASN A 100 -9.63 -14.42 17.83
C ASN A 100 -8.66 -13.22 17.68
N THR A 101 -8.58 -12.67 16.48
CA THR A 101 -7.69 -11.55 16.16
C THR A 101 -8.53 -10.29 15.92
N LEU A 102 -8.50 -9.36 16.87
CA LEU A 102 -9.04 -8.01 16.69
C LEU A 102 -7.88 -7.07 16.37
N ALA A 103 -7.85 -6.58 15.13
CA ALA A 103 -6.82 -5.67 14.66
C ALA A 103 -7.45 -4.50 13.90
N TYR A 104 -6.81 -3.35 13.97
CA TYR A 104 -7.28 -2.14 13.29
C TYR A 104 -6.12 -1.24 12.90
N MET A 105 -6.35 -0.43 11.88
CA MET A 105 -5.48 0.65 11.46
C MET A 105 -6.03 1.98 11.93
N LYS A 106 -5.19 2.77 12.58
CA LYS A 106 -5.47 4.16 12.90
C LYS A 106 -5.02 5.03 11.71
N SER A 107 -5.94 5.85 11.21
CA SER A 107 -5.71 6.86 10.17
C SER A 107 -6.53 8.10 10.47
N GLU A 108 -6.00 9.07 11.22
CA GLU A 108 -6.77 10.24 11.68
C GLU A 108 -7.57 10.93 10.55
N PRO A 109 -8.91 11.08 10.65
CA PRO A 109 -9.78 10.82 11.82
C PRO A 109 -10.39 9.40 11.92
N HIS A 110 -10.09 8.51 10.98
CA HIS A 110 -10.63 7.17 10.88
C HIS A 110 -9.88 6.15 11.75
N ILE A 111 -10.61 5.15 12.24
CA ILE A 111 -10.08 3.89 12.73
C ILE A 111 -10.82 2.80 11.97
N VAL A 112 -10.08 1.97 11.23
CA VAL A 112 -10.68 0.93 10.40
C VAL A 112 -9.99 -0.39 10.65
N GLY A 113 -10.78 -1.40 10.94
CA GLY A 113 -10.33 -2.74 11.24
C GLY A 113 -11.50 -3.62 11.54
N CYS A 114 -11.22 -4.85 11.90
CA CYS A 114 -12.28 -5.77 12.27
C CYS A 114 -11.75 -6.97 13.06
N TYR A 115 -12.68 -7.84 13.43
CA TYR A 115 -12.45 -8.99 14.29
C TYR A 115 -12.63 -10.29 13.50
N ALA A 116 -11.59 -11.12 13.49
CA ALA A 116 -11.63 -12.47 12.93
C ALA A 116 -11.66 -13.51 14.06
N THR A 117 -12.61 -14.44 13.98
CA THR A 117 -12.83 -15.59 14.87
C THR A 117 -12.79 -16.88 14.09
N CYS A 118 -12.63 -18.01 14.78
CA CYS A 118 -12.70 -19.34 14.17
C CYS A 118 -13.79 -20.13 14.87
N SER A 119 -15.03 -19.90 14.45
CA SER A 119 -16.20 -20.55 15.03
C SER A 119 -16.23 -22.02 14.65
N VAL A 120 -16.60 -22.88 15.60
CA VAL A 120 -16.70 -24.33 15.41
C VAL A 120 -17.74 -24.69 14.36
N ASP A 121 -18.80 -23.88 14.24
CA ASP A 121 -19.89 -24.10 13.27
C ASP A 121 -19.59 -23.49 11.89
N SER A 122 -18.48 -22.76 11.75
CA SER A 122 -18.06 -22.24 10.45
C SER A 122 -17.44 -23.35 9.61
N ILE A 123 -17.73 -23.35 8.31
CA ILE A 123 -17.03 -24.19 7.35
C ILE A 123 -16.13 -23.26 6.52
N PRO A 124 -14.83 -23.15 6.86
CA PRO A 124 -13.90 -22.34 6.08
C PRO A 124 -13.86 -22.82 4.63
N LYS A 125 -13.85 -21.87 3.70
CA LYS A 125 -13.77 -22.16 2.26
C LYS A 125 -12.73 -21.26 1.60
N ASN A 126 -11.87 -21.86 0.78
CA ASN A 126 -10.91 -21.12 -0.03
C ASN A 126 -11.63 -20.07 -0.89
N GLY A 127 -11.04 -18.89 -0.98
CA GLY A 127 -11.60 -17.72 -1.66
C GLY A 127 -12.69 -16.98 -0.88
N SER A 128 -13.16 -17.49 0.26
CA SER A 128 -14.24 -16.89 1.05
C SER A 128 -13.73 -16.36 2.38
N CYS A 129 -13.36 -15.07 2.42
CA CYS A 129 -12.99 -14.40 3.66
C CYS A 129 -14.23 -14.06 4.49
N THR A 130 -14.42 -14.72 5.64
CA THR A 130 -15.54 -14.47 6.54
C THR A 130 -15.08 -14.43 7.98
N ALA A 131 -15.64 -13.51 8.77
CA ALA A 131 -15.16 -13.22 10.11
C ALA A 131 -15.12 -14.47 10.99
N THR A 132 -16.02 -15.44 10.80
CA THR A 132 -16.08 -16.69 11.57
C THR A 132 -15.13 -17.78 11.09
N ALA A 133 -14.51 -17.62 9.92
CA ALA A 133 -13.52 -18.54 9.35
C ALA A 133 -12.07 -18.00 9.47
N GLY A 134 -11.81 -17.05 10.37
CA GLY A 134 -10.47 -16.54 10.64
C GLY A 134 -9.98 -15.50 9.63
N CYS A 135 -10.90 -14.82 8.94
CA CYS A 135 -10.55 -13.75 8.00
C CYS A 135 -11.60 -12.65 8.03
N CYS A 136 -11.20 -11.39 8.01
CA CYS A 136 -12.15 -10.29 7.92
C CYS A 136 -11.58 -9.17 7.04
N GLU A 137 -12.45 -8.52 6.27
CA GLU A 137 -12.09 -7.44 5.35
C GLU A 137 -12.80 -6.14 5.75
N ALA A 138 -12.12 -5.02 5.53
CA ALA A 138 -12.68 -3.69 5.64
C ALA A 138 -12.19 -2.82 4.47
N GLY A 139 -13.01 -1.85 4.05
CA GLY A 139 -12.62 -0.91 3.01
C GLY A 139 -11.50 0.04 3.47
N VAL A 140 -10.69 0.53 2.55
CA VAL A 140 -9.73 1.60 2.82
C VAL A 140 -10.45 2.95 2.71
N PRO A 141 -10.40 3.81 3.74
CA PRO A 141 -10.91 5.18 3.64
C PRO A 141 -10.25 6.00 2.52
N GLU A 142 -10.99 6.97 1.98
CA GLU A 142 -10.41 8.01 1.13
C GLU A 142 -9.40 8.87 1.91
N ASP A 143 -8.43 9.43 1.20
CA ASP A 143 -7.39 10.31 1.74
C ASP A 143 -6.57 9.65 2.88
N LEU A 144 -6.42 8.32 2.85
CA LEU A 144 -5.59 7.56 3.79
C LEU A 144 -4.11 7.89 3.58
N GLY A 145 -3.64 8.96 4.22
CA GLY A 145 -2.23 9.37 4.24
C GLY A 145 -1.45 8.74 5.39
N TYR A 146 -2.08 8.50 6.53
CA TYR A 146 -1.42 7.93 7.72
C TYR A 146 -2.04 6.57 8.03
N CYS A 147 -1.22 5.55 8.25
CA CYS A 147 -1.71 4.25 8.68
C CYS A 147 -0.79 3.67 9.74
N GLU A 148 -1.35 3.31 10.90
CA GLU A 148 -0.62 2.56 11.93
C GLU A 148 -1.45 1.37 12.40
N ALA A 149 -0.85 0.19 12.37
CA ALA A 149 -1.51 -1.05 12.76
C ALA A 149 -1.50 -1.24 14.28
N TYR A 150 -2.63 -1.68 14.82
CA TYR A 150 -2.83 -2.01 16.22
C TYR A 150 -3.52 -3.36 16.36
N PHE A 151 -3.13 -4.10 17.39
CA PHE A 151 -3.77 -5.35 17.80
C PHE A 151 -4.31 -5.20 19.21
N ASN A 152 -5.57 -5.63 19.42
CA ASN A 152 -6.14 -5.65 20.75
C ASN A 152 -5.66 -6.89 21.51
N LYS A 153 -4.75 -6.68 22.46
CA LYS A 153 -4.14 -7.74 23.28
C LYS A 153 -5.16 -8.56 24.07
N ASN A 154 -6.32 -7.99 24.41
CA ASN A 154 -7.36 -8.69 25.18
C ASN A 154 -8.05 -9.80 24.39
N TYR A 155 -7.96 -9.76 23.05
CA TYR A 155 -8.57 -10.77 22.18
C TYR A 155 -7.58 -11.87 21.79
N ASN A 156 -6.28 -11.64 21.98
CA ASN A 156 -5.23 -12.59 21.63
C ASN A 156 -5.15 -13.76 22.63
N THR A 157 -6.13 -14.64 22.53
CA THR A 157 -6.24 -15.88 23.32
C THR A 157 -5.57 -17.07 22.62
N SER A 158 -4.99 -16.85 21.44
CA SER A 158 -4.43 -17.91 20.60
C SER A 158 -2.92 -18.08 20.79
N LYS A 159 -2.43 -19.30 20.54
CA LYS A 159 -0.98 -19.54 20.41
C LYS A 159 -0.45 -19.15 19.02
N GLY A 160 -1.34 -18.88 18.07
CA GLY A 160 -1.00 -18.57 16.68
C GLY A 160 -0.70 -17.09 16.44
N CYS A 161 -0.59 -16.75 15.16
CA CYS A 161 -0.36 -15.40 14.70
C CYS A 161 -1.66 -14.80 14.12
N GLY A 162 -1.95 -13.57 14.54
CA GLY A 162 -2.88 -12.68 13.87
C GLY A 162 -2.12 -11.69 12.98
N TYR A 163 -2.70 -11.34 11.84
CA TYR A 163 -2.13 -10.45 10.85
C TYR A 163 -3.11 -9.33 10.51
N ILE A 164 -2.58 -8.15 10.20
CA ILE A 164 -3.32 -7.06 9.57
C ILE A 164 -2.51 -6.44 8.45
N VAL A 165 -3.14 -6.23 7.30
CA VAL A 165 -2.50 -5.71 6.09
C VAL A 165 -3.40 -4.76 5.33
N VAL A 166 -2.81 -3.79 4.63
CA VAL A 166 -3.42 -3.16 3.45
C VAL A 166 -2.92 -3.94 2.25
N ILE A 167 -3.83 -4.53 1.47
CA ILE A 167 -3.47 -5.39 0.34
C ILE A 167 -4.30 -5.03 -0.88
N GLU A 168 -3.69 -5.12 -2.06
CA GLU A 168 -4.39 -5.03 -3.34
C GLU A 168 -5.52 -6.06 -3.39
N GLU A 169 -6.75 -5.61 -3.62
CA GLU A 169 -7.95 -6.43 -3.54
C GLU A 169 -7.85 -7.65 -4.47
N LYS A 170 -7.35 -7.43 -5.69
CA LYS A 170 -7.19 -8.47 -6.72
C LYS A 170 -6.07 -9.46 -6.43
N ALA A 171 -5.11 -9.10 -5.57
CA ALA A 171 -4.01 -9.97 -5.18
C ALA A 171 -4.38 -10.89 -4.00
N PHE A 172 -5.43 -10.54 -3.23
CA PHE A 172 -5.83 -11.32 -2.07
C PHE A 172 -6.87 -12.38 -2.42
N SER A 173 -6.49 -13.65 -2.23
CA SER A 173 -7.42 -14.77 -2.15
C SER A 173 -7.22 -15.50 -0.83
N TYR A 174 -8.28 -15.60 -0.03
CA TYR A 174 -8.23 -16.30 1.25
C TYR A 174 -7.95 -17.80 1.07
N SER A 175 -7.05 -18.34 1.88
CA SER A 175 -6.82 -19.78 2.03
C SER A 175 -7.24 -20.19 3.43
N THR A 176 -7.92 -21.33 3.55
CA THR A 176 -8.31 -21.89 4.86
C THR A 176 -7.10 -22.19 5.75
N THR A 177 -5.93 -22.40 5.16
CA THR A 177 -4.67 -22.62 5.89
C THR A 177 -4.19 -21.37 6.65
N TYR A 178 -4.65 -20.18 6.26
CA TYR A 178 -4.24 -18.94 6.91
C TYR A 178 -4.80 -18.79 8.34
N ALA A 179 -5.89 -19.50 8.66
CA ALA A 179 -6.46 -19.54 10.00
C ALA A 179 -5.80 -20.60 10.91
N ASP A 180 -4.86 -21.41 10.41
CA ASP A 180 -4.18 -22.42 11.21
C ASP A 180 -3.26 -21.76 12.25
N GLN A 181 -3.69 -21.78 13.52
CA GLN A 181 -2.97 -21.20 14.64
C GLN A 181 -1.63 -21.89 14.97
N THR A 182 -1.30 -23.02 14.34
CA THR A 182 -0.03 -23.72 14.55
C THR A 182 1.05 -23.34 13.55
N LYS A 183 0.71 -22.52 12.55
CA LYS A 183 1.59 -22.19 11.42
C LYS A 183 1.59 -20.70 11.11
N THR A 184 2.48 -20.32 10.20
CA THR A 184 2.65 -18.95 9.69
C THR A 184 2.29 -18.85 8.20
N GLU A 185 1.37 -19.69 7.72
CA GLU A 185 1.05 -19.89 6.30
C GLU A 185 0.76 -18.57 5.56
N PHE A 186 0.07 -17.61 6.20
CA PHE A 186 -0.17 -16.30 5.60
C PHE A 186 1.13 -15.52 5.38
N TRP A 187 2.01 -15.47 6.40
CA TRP A 187 3.32 -14.82 6.27
C TRP A 187 4.17 -15.49 5.19
N ASP A 188 4.18 -16.82 5.16
CA ASP A 188 5.01 -17.61 4.24
C ASP A 188 4.55 -17.48 2.79
N ALA A 189 3.23 -17.48 2.55
CA ALA A 189 2.63 -17.28 1.23
C ALA A 189 3.04 -15.94 0.59
N TYR A 190 3.14 -14.89 1.39
CA TYR A 190 3.53 -13.54 0.95
C TYR A 190 5.02 -13.22 1.21
N LYS A 191 5.78 -14.16 1.77
CA LYS A 191 7.20 -13.98 2.13
C LYS A 191 7.43 -12.71 2.97
N GLY A 192 6.50 -12.41 3.88
CA GLY A 192 6.53 -11.24 4.76
C GLY A 192 6.13 -9.89 4.14
N GLN A 193 5.79 -9.83 2.85
CA GLN A 193 5.38 -8.58 2.18
C GLN A 193 4.17 -8.77 1.25
N VAL A 194 3.19 -7.89 1.36
CA VAL A 194 1.98 -7.90 0.51
C VAL A 194 2.02 -6.79 -0.54
N PRO A 195 1.44 -7.01 -1.73
CA PRO A 195 1.26 -5.95 -2.72
C PRO A 195 0.15 -4.99 -2.30
N PHE A 196 0.32 -3.70 -2.61
CA PHE A 196 -0.70 -2.66 -2.41
C PHE A 196 -0.55 -1.59 -3.49
N VAL A 197 -1.58 -0.77 -3.66
CA VAL A 197 -1.65 0.30 -4.68
C VAL A 197 -1.69 1.67 -4.03
N MET A 198 -0.83 2.57 -4.48
CA MET A 198 -0.85 3.99 -4.10
C MET A 198 -1.39 4.82 -5.27
N ASP A 199 -2.31 5.72 -4.96
CA ASP A 199 -2.57 6.87 -5.81
C ASP A 199 -1.49 7.93 -5.56
N TRP A 200 -1.16 8.69 -6.60
CA TRP A 200 -0.27 9.83 -6.48
C TRP A 200 -0.81 11.04 -7.22
N VAL A 201 -0.42 12.22 -6.77
CA VAL A 201 -0.86 13.49 -7.34
C VAL A 201 0.33 14.42 -7.56
N ILE A 202 0.20 15.38 -8.46
CA ILE A 202 1.13 16.50 -8.59
C ILE A 202 0.50 17.68 -7.83
N THR A 203 1.19 18.20 -6.82
CA THR A 203 0.64 19.19 -5.86
C THR A 203 1.09 20.63 -6.13
N ARG A 204 1.58 20.93 -7.35
CA ARG A 204 2.12 22.25 -7.67
C ARG A 204 1.04 23.11 -8.32
N ASP A 205 0.79 24.29 -7.76
CA ASP A 205 -0.34 25.17 -8.16
C ASP A 205 -0.25 25.67 -9.61
N ASP A 206 0.96 25.79 -10.17
CA ASP A 206 1.20 26.19 -11.56
C ASP A 206 1.44 24.99 -12.50
N ALA A 207 1.26 23.76 -12.02
CA ALA A 207 1.58 22.55 -12.79
C ALA A 207 0.84 22.46 -14.13
N CYS A 208 -0.34 23.07 -14.23
CA CYS A 208 -1.17 23.09 -15.44
C CYS A 208 -1.12 24.40 -16.20
N ASN A 209 -0.40 25.40 -15.71
CA ASN A 209 -0.28 26.68 -16.39
C ASN A 209 0.81 26.55 -17.44
N VAL A 210 0.43 26.64 -18.71
CA VAL A 210 1.37 26.76 -19.82
C VAL A 210 1.94 28.19 -19.78
N SER A 211 3.01 28.41 -19.01
CA SER A 211 3.68 29.71 -18.97
C SER A 211 4.65 29.86 -20.14
N THR A 212 4.56 30.96 -20.88
CA THR A 212 5.47 31.39 -21.94
C THR A 212 6.73 32.10 -21.41
N THR A 213 6.91 32.20 -20.09
CA THR A 213 8.06 32.89 -19.48
C THR A 213 9.05 31.90 -18.90
N THR A 214 10.34 32.14 -19.16
CA THR A 214 11.52 31.32 -18.78
C THR A 214 11.73 31.12 -17.28
N ASN A 215 10.88 31.71 -16.43
CA ASN A 215 11.04 31.73 -14.97
C ASN A 215 10.06 30.85 -14.20
N HIS A 216 9.11 30.17 -14.88
CA HIS A 216 8.18 29.23 -14.25
C HIS A 216 8.55 27.78 -14.57
N SER A 217 8.22 26.87 -13.64
CA SER A 217 8.47 25.45 -13.83
C SER A 217 7.65 24.91 -15.01
N PRO A 218 8.20 24.00 -15.84
CA PRO A 218 7.53 23.53 -17.05
C PRO A 218 6.22 22.80 -16.76
N TYR A 219 5.28 22.84 -17.72
CA TYR A 219 4.00 22.13 -17.67
C TYR A 219 4.16 20.68 -17.25
N ALA A 220 3.30 20.20 -16.35
CA ALA A 220 3.50 18.93 -15.66
C ALA A 220 3.12 17.69 -16.49
N CYS A 221 2.37 17.82 -17.58
CA CYS A 221 1.98 16.69 -18.42
C CYS A 221 2.71 16.79 -19.77
N LEU A 222 3.84 16.09 -19.89
CA LEU A 222 4.79 16.28 -21.00
C LEU A 222 4.42 15.55 -22.30
N SER A 223 3.38 14.72 -22.31
CA SER A 223 2.96 14.00 -23.53
C SER A 223 2.04 14.89 -24.36
N ASN A 224 2.16 14.84 -25.69
CA ASN A 224 1.33 15.65 -26.58
C ASN A 224 -0.18 15.40 -26.42
N ASP A 225 -0.56 14.19 -26.00
CA ASP A 225 -1.95 13.79 -25.77
C ASP A 225 -2.33 13.77 -24.29
N SER A 226 -1.44 14.20 -23.39
CA SER A 226 -1.75 14.24 -21.96
C SER A 226 -2.18 15.62 -21.49
N HIS A 227 -3.19 15.63 -20.61
CA HIS A 227 -3.73 16.84 -20.02
C HIS A 227 -3.91 16.69 -18.51
N CYS A 228 -3.93 17.82 -17.82
CA CYS A 228 -4.22 17.88 -16.40
C CYS A 228 -5.68 17.53 -16.11
N VAL A 229 -5.89 16.64 -15.15
CA VAL A 229 -7.21 16.41 -14.53
C VAL A 229 -7.07 16.41 -13.00
N SER A 230 -8.11 16.83 -12.29
CA SER A 230 -8.12 16.79 -10.82
C SER A 230 -8.09 15.35 -10.32
N SER A 231 -7.37 15.12 -9.22
CA SER A 231 -7.41 13.83 -8.52
C SER A 231 -8.73 13.63 -7.77
N THR A 232 -9.16 12.37 -7.66
CA THR A 232 -10.30 11.95 -6.83
C THR A 232 -9.87 11.47 -5.44
N ASN A 233 -8.58 11.18 -5.23
CA ASN A 233 -8.01 10.77 -3.94
C ASN A 233 -6.81 11.67 -3.61
N GLY A 234 -6.92 12.47 -2.56
CA GLY A 234 -5.97 13.54 -2.22
C GLY A 234 -6.12 14.82 -3.08
N ARG A 235 -5.57 15.93 -2.58
CA ARG A 235 -5.61 17.23 -3.28
C ARG A 235 -4.45 17.38 -4.24
N GLY A 236 -4.75 17.52 -5.53
CA GLY A 236 -3.78 17.77 -6.58
C GLY A 236 -4.32 17.39 -7.95
N ILE A 237 -3.43 17.32 -8.93
CA ILE A 237 -3.75 16.94 -10.30
C ILE A 237 -3.08 15.60 -10.66
N ARG A 238 -3.51 15.01 -11.76
CA ARG A 238 -2.80 13.94 -12.47
C ARG A 238 -2.78 14.21 -13.97
N CYS A 239 -1.89 13.52 -14.67
CA CYS A 239 -1.83 13.52 -16.13
C CYS A 239 -2.65 12.36 -16.69
N LYS A 240 -3.58 12.66 -17.59
CA LYS A 240 -4.41 11.67 -18.29
C LYS A 240 -4.18 11.77 -19.79
#